data_AF-A0A8T5N2Y1-F1
#
_entry.id   AF-A0A8T5N2Y1-F1
#
_cell.length_a   1.000
_cell.length_b   1.000
_cell.length_c   1.000
_cell.angle_alpha   90.00
_cell.angle_beta   90.00
_cell.angle_gamma   90.00
#
_symmetry.space_group_name_H-M   'P 1'
#
loop_
_entity.id
_entity.type
_entity.pdbx_description
1 polymer ?
#
loop_
_entity_poly.entity_id
_entity_poly.type
_entity_poly.pdbx_seq_one_letter_code
_entity_poly.pdbx_strand_id
1 'polypeptide(L)'
;MKAMLSMLLAASLALGGIMLVGPAESGEVVPSITALTPHTPIIIVGDADFIAQATTETWSGFGTPGDPYVIEEYDIDSTTGNGIDISKTNLSFIIRNNYLHDGGVNVGIRLSEVINGTIFNCTIEGNEKGIDIQTNCHNISILNNTILNTSQYSINMIFSSYINIRNN
;
A
#
# COMPACT_ATOMS: atom_id res chain seq x y z
N MET A 1 -8.43 -76.54 10.88
CA MET A 1 -7.34 -77.55 10.90
C MET A 1 -7.04 -78.00 9.49
N LYS A 2 -5.90 -77.55 8.95
CA LYS A 2 -5.10 -78.08 7.81
C LYS A 2 -3.80 -77.25 7.87
N ALA A 3 -2.85 -77.64 8.73
CA ALA A 3 -1.61 -78.33 8.34
C ALA A 3 -0.91 -77.61 7.16
N MET A 4 0.00 -76.65 7.41
CA MET A 4 1.45 -76.85 7.53
C MET A 4 2.02 -77.92 6.58
N LEU A 5 2.75 -77.50 5.53
CA LEU A 5 4.12 -77.91 5.20
C LEU A 5 4.53 -77.38 3.80
N SER A 6 5.52 -76.48 3.73
CA SER A 6 6.56 -76.45 2.67
C SER A 6 7.47 -75.23 2.91
N MET A 7 8.59 -75.47 3.58
CA MET A 7 9.74 -74.58 3.60
C MET A 7 10.37 -74.54 2.20
N LEU A 8 10.68 -73.34 1.69
CA LEU A 8 11.84 -73.17 0.82
C LEU A 8 12.61 -71.94 1.29
N LEU A 9 13.86 -72.18 1.66
CA LEU A 9 14.84 -71.20 2.08
C LEU A 9 15.37 -70.47 0.84
N ALA A 10 15.26 -69.15 0.79
CA ALA A 10 16.08 -68.34 -0.12
C ALA A 10 16.59 -67.13 0.66
N ALA A 11 17.87 -67.20 1.04
CA ALA A 11 18.61 -66.08 1.56
C ALA A 11 18.97 -65.15 0.41
N SER A 12 18.65 -63.85 0.53
CA SER A 12 19.37 -62.81 -0.21
C SER A 12 19.47 -61.56 0.64
N LEU A 13 20.70 -61.29 1.10
CA LEU A 13 21.14 -59.97 1.56
C LEU A 13 21.24 -59.03 0.35
N ALA A 14 20.63 -57.85 0.44
CA ALA A 14 21.07 -56.62 -0.21
C ALA A 14 20.46 -55.45 0.58
N LEU A 15 21.20 -54.91 1.55
CA LEU A 15 22.04 -53.70 1.46
C LEU A 15 21.20 -52.41 1.27
N GLY A 16 21.41 -51.48 2.21
CA GLY A 16 20.62 -50.29 2.49
C GLY A 16 20.15 -49.49 1.27
N GLY A 17 18.86 -49.19 1.26
CA GLY A 17 18.33 -48.06 0.52
C GLY A 17 18.87 -46.77 1.15
N ILE A 18 19.86 -46.18 0.51
CA ILE A 18 20.25 -44.79 0.77
C ILE A 18 19.04 -43.94 0.38
N MET A 19 18.40 -43.32 1.38
CA MET A 19 17.47 -42.23 1.15
C MET A 19 18.26 -41.12 0.46
N LEU A 20 18.04 -40.94 -0.85
CA LEU A 20 18.48 -39.75 -1.55
C LEU A 20 17.61 -38.60 -1.05
N VAL A 21 18.03 -37.98 0.05
CA VAL A 21 17.49 -36.67 0.45
C VAL A 21 17.96 -35.72 -0.65
N GLY A 22 17.07 -35.41 -1.59
CA GLY A 22 17.26 -34.29 -2.51
C GLY A 22 17.49 -33.02 -1.69
N PRO A 23 18.27 -32.04 -2.20
CA PRO A 23 18.45 -30.79 -1.49
C PRO A 23 17.07 -30.23 -1.14
N ALA A 24 16.88 -29.88 0.14
CA ALA A 24 15.69 -29.21 0.60
C ALA A 24 15.42 -28.06 -0.35
N GLU A 25 14.31 -28.14 -1.10
CA GLU A 25 13.85 -27.01 -1.89
C GLU A 25 13.59 -25.89 -0.89
N SER A 26 14.49 -24.92 -0.85
CA SER A 26 14.24 -23.66 -0.18
C SER A 26 13.02 -23.09 -0.87
N GLY A 27 11.86 -23.18 -0.22
CA GLY A 27 10.67 -22.48 -0.66
C GLY A 27 11.04 -21.01 -0.72
N GLU A 28 11.36 -20.52 -1.92
CA GLU A 28 11.40 -19.10 -2.17
C GLU A 28 10.00 -18.62 -1.84
N VAL A 29 9.91 -17.79 -0.80
CA VAL A 29 8.72 -17.01 -0.51
C VAL A 29 8.62 -16.04 -1.68
N VAL A 30 8.02 -16.48 -2.78
CA VAL A 30 7.76 -15.60 -3.92
C VAL A 30 6.86 -14.51 -3.35
N PRO A 31 7.31 -13.25 -3.28
CA PRO A 31 6.48 -12.20 -2.73
C PRO A 31 5.18 -12.20 -3.54
N SER A 32 4.05 -12.35 -2.84
CA SER A 32 2.75 -12.17 -3.47
C SER A 32 2.71 -10.74 -3.97
N ILE A 33 2.78 -10.57 -5.29
CA ILE A 33 2.62 -9.28 -5.93
C ILE A 33 1.12 -9.02 -5.88
N THR A 34 0.63 -8.46 -4.76
CA THR A 34 -0.76 -8.03 -4.67
C THR A 34 -0.95 -6.98 -5.75
N ALA A 35 -1.79 -7.29 -6.74
CA ALA A 35 -2.16 -6.33 -7.76
C ALA A 35 -2.95 -5.20 -7.09
N LEU A 36 -2.61 -3.96 -7.42
CA LEU A 36 -3.35 -2.80 -6.95
C LEU A 36 -4.80 -2.84 -7.45
N THR A 37 -5.71 -2.32 -6.64
CA THR A 37 -7.15 -2.26 -6.96
C THR A 37 -7.44 -0.98 -7.74
N PRO A 38 -7.98 -1.05 -8.96
CA PRO A 38 -8.38 0.16 -9.68
C PRO A 38 -9.42 0.97 -8.90
N HIS A 39 -9.19 2.28 -8.78
CA HIS A 39 -10.09 3.18 -8.09
C HIS A 39 -10.15 4.53 -8.82
N THR A 40 -11.33 5.16 -8.84
CA THR A 40 -11.47 6.52 -9.35
C THR A 40 -10.76 7.52 -8.41
N PRO A 41 -10.55 8.79 -8.79
CA PRO A 41 -10.09 9.80 -7.84
C PRO A 41 -10.87 9.81 -6.51
N ILE A 42 -10.16 9.90 -5.39
CA ILE A 42 -10.72 9.95 -4.02
C ILE A 42 -10.72 11.40 -3.56
N ILE A 43 -11.91 11.93 -3.24
CA ILE A 43 -12.08 13.31 -2.79
C ILE A 43 -12.82 13.29 -1.46
N ILE A 44 -12.18 13.79 -0.40
CA ILE A 44 -12.71 13.82 0.95
C ILE A 44 -12.78 15.27 1.45
N VAL A 45 -13.97 15.70 1.88
CA VAL A 45 -14.21 17.05 2.43
C VAL A 45 -14.85 16.97 3.81
N GLY A 46 -14.01 17.09 4.84
CA GLY A 46 -14.42 17.11 6.24
C GLY A 46 -14.64 15.74 6.87
N ASP A 47 -14.79 15.73 8.20
CA ASP A 47 -14.82 14.49 8.99
C ASP A 47 -15.99 13.57 8.62
N ALA A 48 -17.17 14.15 8.35
CA ALA A 48 -18.37 13.37 8.02
C ALA A 48 -18.22 12.61 6.69
N ASP A 49 -17.60 13.25 5.69
CA ASP A 49 -17.34 12.64 4.39
C ASP A 49 -16.27 11.54 4.50
N PHE A 50 -15.21 11.81 5.26
CA PHE A 50 -14.17 10.80 5.53
C PHE A 50 -14.77 9.54 6.15
N ILE A 51 -15.57 9.68 7.21
CA ILE A 51 -16.19 8.53 7.90
C ILE A 51 -17.13 7.76 6.95
N ALA A 52 -17.91 8.48 6.13
CA ALA A 52 -18.83 7.86 5.18
C ALA A 52 -18.09 7.04 4.11
N GLN A 53 -17.03 7.60 3.54
CA GLN A 53 -16.20 6.91 2.54
C GLN A 53 -15.42 5.75 3.18
N ALA A 54 -14.81 5.95 4.35
CA ALA A 54 -14.13 4.88 5.08
C ALA A 54 -15.06 3.69 5.36
N THR A 55 -16.32 3.95 5.68
CA THR A 55 -17.33 2.89 5.87
C THR A 55 -17.69 2.20 4.55
N THR A 56 -17.81 2.96 3.46
CA THR A 56 -18.20 2.44 2.14
C THR A 56 -17.08 1.59 1.53
N GLU A 57 -15.86 2.09 1.59
CA GLU A 57 -14.64 1.44 1.10
C GLU A 57 -14.09 0.39 2.05
N THR A 58 -14.65 0.30 3.26
CA THR A 58 -14.18 -0.61 4.32
C THR A 58 -12.71 -0.36 4.70
N TRP A 59 -12.29 0.91 4.72
CA TRP A 59 -10.95 1.30 5.17
C TRP A 59 -10.76 0.96 6.65
N SER A 60 -9.59 0.44 7.01
CA SER A 60 -9.26 0.12 8.40
C SER A 60 -9.10 1.38 9.25
N GLY A 61 -9.30 1.23 10.56
CA GLY A 61 -9.09 2.26 11.58
C GLY A 61 -10.32 3.09 11.91
N PHE A 62 -10.16 4.07 12.81
CA PHE A 62 -11.24 4.94 13.29
C PHE A 62 -10.90 6.44 13.21
N GLY A 63 -9.84 6.80 12.48
CA GLY A 63 -9.44 8.20 12.29
C GLY A 63 -8.84 8.86 13.52
N THR A 64 -8.42 8.09 14.53
CA THR A 64 -7.73 8.63 15.71
C THR A 64 -6.21 8.57 15.54
N PRO A 65 -5.39 9.36 16.26
CA PRO A 65 -3.93 9.29 16.13
C PRO A 65 -3.33 7.90 16.44
N GLY A 66 -3.98 7.12 17.30
CA GLY A 66 -3.56 5.74 17.61
C GLY A 66 -4.16 4.68 16.68
N ASP A 67 -5.16 5.04 15.89
CA ASP A 67 -5.85 4.16 14.94
C ASP A 67 -6.39 4.96 13.74
N PRO A 68 -5.49 5.41 12.85
CA PRO A 68 -5.82 6.29 11.72
C PRO A 68 -6.58 5.53 10.64
N TYR A 69 -7.36 6.24 9.82
CA TYR A 69 -7.92 5.64 8.61
C TYR A 69 -6.81 5.33 7.60
N VAL A 70 -6.90 4.21 6.89
CA VAL A 70 -5.87 3.79 5.93
C VAL A 70 -6.45 3.68 4.52
N ILE A 71 -5.93 4.49 3.60
CA ILE A 71 -6.21 4.47 2.16
C ILE A 71 -5.02 3.78 1.49
N GLU A 72 -5.20 2.55 1.02
CA GLU A 72 -4.07 1.73 0.54
C GLU A 72 -4.39 0.79 -0.61
N GLU A 73 -3.32 0.39 -1.31
CA GLU A 73 -3.33 -0.63 -2.37
C GLU A 73 -4.23 -0.28 -3.57
N TYR A 74 -4.42 1.01 -3.85
CA TYR A 74 -5.18 1.49 -5.01
C TYR A 74 -4.28 1.85 -6.20
N ASP A 75 -4.82 1.63 -7.40
CA ASP A 75 -4.35 2.15 -8.69
C ASP A 75 -5.31 3.24 -9.16
N ILE A 76 -4.87 4.50 -9.16
CA ILE A 76 -5.70 5.67 -9.36
C ILE A 76 -5.26 6.45 -10.60
N ASP A 77 -6.09 6.33 -11.65
CA ASP A 77 -6.03 7.19 -12.82
C ASP A 77 -6.53 8.60 -12.45
N SER A 78 -5.63 9.57 -12.47
CA SER A 78 -5.86 10.97 -12.10
C SER A 78 -6.26 11.85 -13.31
N THR A 79 -6.65 11.27 -14.45
CA THR A 79 -7.05 12.05 -15.64
C THR A 79 -8.28 12.92 -15.40
N THR A 80 -9.21 12.47 -14.56
CA THR A 80 -10.48 13.17 -14.29
C THR A 80 -10.45 14.13 -13.09
N GLY A 81 -9.36 14.16 -12.32
CA GLY A 81 -9.22 15.01 -11.14
C GLY A 81 -7.97 14.69 -10.32
N ASN A 82 -7.76 15.39 -9.20
CA ASN A 82 -6.66 15.06 -8.28
C ASN A 82 -6.81 13.62 -7.79
N GLY A 83 -5.75 12.83 -7.79
CA GLY A 83 -5.83 11.40 -7.48
C GLY A 83 -6.37 11.13 -6.07
N ILE A 84 -5.77 11.74 -5.04
CA ILE A 84 -6.31 11.80 -3.68
C ILE A 84 -6.32 13.25 -3.21
N ASP A 85 -7.50 13.78 -2.88
CA ASP A 85 -7.69 15.14 -2.36
C ASP A 85 -8.41 15.07 -1.00
N ILE A 86 -7.71 15.44 0.07
CA ILE A 86 -8.28 15.42 1.42
C ILE A 86 -8.24 16.82 2.00
N SER A 87 -9.39 17.30 2.44
CA SER A 87 -9.51 18.65 3.01
C SER A 87 -10.39 18.72 4.26
N LYS A 88 -10.09 19.71 5.11
CA LYS A 88 -10.92 20.16 6.24
C LYS A 88 -11.23 19.10 7.30
N THR A 89 -10.31 18.18 7.54
CA THR A 89 -10.49 17.09 8.52
C THR A 89 -9.45 17.14 9.63
N ASN A 90 -9.88 16.79 10.85
CA ASN A 90 -8.98 16.56 11.98
C ASN A 90 -8.73 15.08 12.28
N LEU A 91 -9.33 14.19 11.49
CA LEU A 91 -9.12 12.76 11.59
C LEU A 91 -7.71 12.42 11.10
N SER A 92 -7.08 11.46 11.76
CA SER A 92 -5.76 10.98 11.38
C SER A 92 -5.88 9.94 10.26
N PHE A 93 -4.96 10.01 9.30
CA PHE A 93 -5.00 9.14 8.13
C PHE A 93 -3.61 8.74 7.62
N ILE A 94 -3.58 7.61 6.92
CA ILE A 94 -2.41 7.09 6.21
C ILE A 94 -2.82 6.84 4.76
N ILE A 95 -2.09 7.44 3.83
CA ILE A 95 -2.12 7.13 2.41
C ILE A 95 -0.88 6.30 2.12
N ARG A 96 -1.03 5.01 1.78
CA ARG A 96 0.13 4.14 1.54
C ARG A 96 -0.02 3.15 0.41
N ASN A 97 1.10 2.77 -0.22
CA ASN A 97 1.13 1.71 -1.25
C ASN A 97 0.16 1.96 -2.42
N ASN A 98 -0.13 3.22 -2.75
CA ASN A 98 -0.99 3.57 -3.87
C ASN A 98 -0.15 3.95 -5.09
N TYR A 99 -0.65 3.68 -6.30
CA TYR A 99 -0.14 4.21 -7.56
C TYR A 99 -1.11 5.29 -8.05
N LEU A 100 -0.62 6.51 -8.25
CA LEU A 100 -1.40 7.63 -8.74
C LEU A 100 -0.76 8.11 -10.04
N HIS A 101 -1.49 8.06 -11.15
CA HIS A 101 -0.88 8.26 -12.47
C HIS A 101 -1.73 9.09 -13.44
N ASP A 102 -1.13 9.51 -14.55
CA ASP A 102 -1.76 10.17 -15.70
C ASP A 102 -2.55 11.46 -15.38
N GLY A 103 -2.15 12.17 -14.31
CA GLY A 103 -2.84 13.38 -13.88
C GLY A 103 -2.79 14.55 -14.85
N GLY A 104 -1.74 14.67 -15.66
CA GLY A 104 -1.53 15.80 -16.57
C GLY A 104 -1.47 17.14 -15.83
N VAL A 105 -2.60 17.83 -15.77
CA VAL A 105 -2.79 19.10 -15.04
C VAL A 105 -3.26 18.91 -13.60
N ASN A 106 -3.64 17.69 -13.21
CA ASN A 106 -4.12 17.36 -11.88
C ASN A 106 -2.97 16.99 -10.94
N VAL A 107 -3.21 17.13 -9.63
CA VAL A 107 -2.25 16.78 -8.58
C VAL A 107 -2.40 15.29 -8.22
N GLY A 108 -1.30 14.61 -7.91
CA GLY A 108 -1.35 13.24 -7.38
C GLY A 108 -2.06 13.19 -6.03
N ILE A 109 -1.42 13.74 -5.00
CA ILE A 109 -1.99 13.86 -3.65
C ILE A 109 -2.05 15.32 -3.23
N ARG A 110 -3.23 15.82 -2.87
CA ARG A 110 -3.46 17.17 -2.37
C ARG A 110 -4.02 17.13 -0.95
N LEU A 111 -3.41 17.89 -0.05
CA LEU A 111 -3.88 18.06 1.33
C LEU A 111 -4.12 19.56 1.62
N SER A 112 -5.23 19.89 2.27
CA SER A 112 -5.55 21.28 2.67
C SER A 112 -6.36 21.35 3.95
N GLU A 113 -5.94 22.15 4.94
CA GLU A 113 -6.65 22.28 6.23
C GLU A 113 -6.82 20.92 6.95
N VAL A 114 -5.74 20.13 7.03
CA VAL A 114 -5.73 18.79 7.65
C VAL A 114 -4.66 18.64 8.72
N ILE A 115 -4.86 17.73 9.67
CA ILE A 115 -3.84 17.39 10.67
C ILE A 115 -3.59 15.88 10.72
N ASN A 116 -2.39 15.48 11.16
CA ASN A 116 -2.03 14.08 11.45
C ASN A 116 -2.17 13.13 10.24
N GLY A 117 -1.58 13.52 9.11
CA GLY A 117 -1.54 12.72 7.88
C GLY A 117 -0.18 12.08 7.63
N THR A 118 -0.16 10.86 7.09
CA THR A 118 1.07 10.22 6.59
C THR A 118 0.90 9.80 5.14
N ILE A 119 1.86 10.15 4.27
CA ILE A 119 1.96 9.70 2.89
C ILE A 119 3.21 8.82 2.79
N PHE A 120 3.02 7.52 2.55
CA PHE A 120 4.08 6.52 2.66
C PHE A 120 4.11 5.53 1.50
N ASN A 121 5.28 5.30 0.91
CA ASN A 121 5.46 4.24 -0.09
C ASN A 121 4.46 4.29 -1.26
N CYS A 122 4.08 5.49 -1.71
CA CYS A 122 3.26 5.68 -2.90
C CYS A 122 4.15 5.91 -4.12
N THR A 123 3.66 5.50 -5.29
CA THR A 123 4.23 5.87 -6.59
C THR A 123 3.32 6.90 -7.24
N ILE A 124 3.86 8.07 -7.60
CA ILE A 124 3.08 9.18 -8.18
C ILE A 124 3.76 9.60 -9.48
N GLU A 125 3.03 9.53 -10.60
CA GLU A 125 3.63 9.67 -11.93
C GLU A 125 2.76 10.49 -12.90
N GLY A 126 3.37 11.45 -13.59
CA GLY A 126 2.69 12.13 -14.71
C GLY A 126 1.62 13.15 -14.29
N ASN A 127 1.72 13.70 -13.08
CA ASN A 127 0.84 14.74 -12.53
C ASN A 127 1.44 16.16 -12.69
N GLU A 128 0.64 17.22 -12.52
CA GLU A 128 1.18 18.59 -12.49
C GLU A 128 2.10 18.77 -11.28
N LYS A 129 1.58 18.35 -10.12
CA LYS A 129 2.34 18.21 -8.89
C LYS A 129 2.16 16.79 -8.34
N GLY A 130 3.22 16.24 -7.77
CA GLY A 130 3.16 14.93 -7.13
C GLY A 130 2.37 14.99 -5.82
N ILE A 131 2.93 15.69 -4.83
CA ILE A 131 2.30 15.93 -3.53
C ILE A 131 2.21 17.45 -3.30
N ASP A 132 1.00 17.96 -3.08
CA ASP A 132 0.73 19.37 -2.80
C ASP A 132 0.13 19.55 -1.40
N ILE A 133 0.95 20.02 -0.46
CA ILE A 133 0.52 20.38 0.90
C ILE A 133 0.16 21.87 0.92
N GLN A 134 -1.13 22.16 0.99
CA GLN A 134 -1.65 23.52 0.98
C GLN A 134 -1.80 24.08 2.40
N THR A 135 -2.55 25.19 2.54
CA THR A 135 -2.60 25.97 3.77
C THR A 135 -3.14 25.16 4.96
N ASN A 136 -2.69 25.54 6.15
CA ASN A 136 -3.20 25.04 7.44
C ASN A 136 -3.08 23.52 7.61
N CYS A 137 -2.08 22.89 6.98
CA CYS A 137 -1.74 21.51 7.30
C CYS A 137 -0.74 21.47 8.48
N HIS A 138 -0.91 20.49 9.37
CA HIS A 138 -0.06 20.33 10.55
C HIS A 138 0.25 18.86 10.84
N ASN A 139 1.49 18.57 11.25
CA ASN A 139 1.94 17.22 11.59
C ASN A 139 1.72 16.22 10.44
N ILE A 140 2.34 16.51 9.29
CA ILE A 140 2.29 15.66 8.10
C ILE A 140 3.64 15.00 7.88
N SER A 141 3.64 13.69 7.61
CA SER A 141 4.84 12.94 7.23
C SER A 141 4.77 12.47 5.78
N ILE A 142 5.82 12.73 5.01
CA ILE A 142 5.97 12.31 3.61
C ILE A 142 7.23 11.46 3.51
N LEU A 143 7.07 10.15 3.34
CA LEU A 143 8.12 9.17 3.59
C LEU A 143 8.18 8.12 2.48
N ASN A 144 9.38 7.84 1.93
CA ASN A 144 9.61 6.70 1.04
C ASN A 144 8.73 6.67 -0.22
N ASN A 145 8.31 7.82 -0.75
CA ASN A 145 7.51 7.88 -1.97
C ASN A 145 8.40 7.95 -3.22
N THR A 146 7.91 7.44 -4.34
CA THR A 146 8.54 7.60 -5.65
C THR A 146 7.72 8.58 -6.48
N ILE A 147 8.26 9.76 -6.78
CA ILE A 147 7.54 10.83 -7.50
C ILE A 147 8.28 11.14 -8.80
N LEU A 148 7.65 10.86 -9.94
CA LEU A 148 8.28 10.91 -11.25
C LEU A 148 7.42 11.70 -12.24
N ASN A 149 8.07 12.23 -13.29
CA ASN A 149 7.39 12.83 -14.45
C ASN A 149 6.39 13.95 -14.12
N THR A 150 6.63 14.74 -13.06
CA THR A 150 5.78 15.88 -12.71
C THR A 150 6.10 17.11 -13.55
N SER A 151 5.09 17.87 -14.00
CA SER A 151 5.30 19.03 -14.89
C SER A 151 5.64 20.34 -14.16
N GLN A 152 5.36 20.44 -12.86
CA GLN A 152 5.65 21.63 -12.05
C GLN A 152 6.51 21.34 -10.82
N TYR A 153 5.97 20.63 -9.81
CA TYR A 153 6.66 20.35 -8.54
C TYR A 153 6.43 18.91 -8.08
N SER A 154 7.49 18.19 -7.70
CA SER A 154 7.33 16.84 -7.13
C SER A 154 6.67 16.90 -5.75
N ILE A 155 7.18 17.76 -4.86
CA ILE A 155 6.58 18.05 -3.56
C ILE A 155 6.52 19.57 -3.40
N ASN A 156 5.32 20.11 -3.17
CA ASN A 156 5.08 21.52 -2.90
C ASN A 156 4.45 21.69 -1.51
N MET A 157 4.83 22.76 -0.80
CA MET A 157 4.32 23.06 0.54
C MET A 157 4.07 24.55 0.71
N ILE A 158 2.87 24.91 1.18
CA ILE A 158 2.46 26.31 1.35
C ILE A 158 1.77 26.47 2.70
N PHE A 159 2.21 27.46 3.49
CA PHE A 159 1.56 27.90 4.75
C PHE A 159 1.13 26.75 5.68
N SER A 160 2.08 25.85 5.96
CA SER A 160 1.88 24.65 6.78
C SER A 160 3.04 24.44 7.76
N SER A 161 2.83 23.65 8.81
CA SER A 161 3.78 23.53 9.93
C SER A 161 4.00 22.07 10.35
N TYR A 162 5.18 21.79 10.92
CA TYR A 162 5.56 20.44 11.37
C TYR A 162 5.43 19.38 10.27
N ILE A 163 6.02 19.67 9.11
CA ILE A 163 6.07 18.75 7.98
C ILE A 163 7.42 18.04 7.98
N ASN A 164 7.39 16.70 7.92
CA ASN A 164 8.57 15.86 7.92
C ASN A 164 8.69 15.11 6.59
N ILE A 165 9.76 15.36 5.84
CA ILE A 165 10.00 14.75 4.52
C ILE A 165 11.28 13.92 4.59
N ARG A 166 11.21 12.63 4.24
CA ARG A 166 12.38 11.74 4.23
C ARG A 166 12.31 10.71 3.10
N ASN A 167 13.44 10.51 2.42
CA ASN A 167 13.65 9.45 1.43
C ASN A 167 12.59 9.44 0.30
N ASN A 168 12.31 10.58 -0.33
CA ASN A 168 11.41 10.66 -1.49
C ASN A 168 12.17 11.10 -2.74
#